data_AF-A0A845PS72-F1
#
_entry.id   AF-A0A845PS72-F1
#
_cell.length_a   1.000
_cell.length_b   1.000
_cell.length_c   1.000
_cell.angle_alpha   90.00
_cell.angle_beta   90.00
_cell.angle_gamma   90.00
#
_symmetry.space_group_name_H-M   'P 1'
#
loop_
_entity.id
_entity.type
_entity.pdbx_description
1 polymer ?
#
loop_
_entity_poly.entity_id
_entity_poly.type
_entity_poly.pdbx_seq_one_letter_code
_entity_poly.pdbx_strand_id
1 'polypeptide(L)'
;MKQTIENIEPEQHNWETSPETGAIPFQLRDFTYKVFKNNSLKINNSALRDHENLEYGGSSLSIGGKNILFRVAKTTPTKVGQFVALYKRSGISGKITPLDFDDRYDYVFIASFNKQYHGVFIFNKEVLIQKGIFSKDKKGGKLSFRVYAPQAKQTQNWQCKYFLSLDDQNEKSSQVKCPLDAKQNRILRRFEELFI
;
A
#
# COMPACT_ATOMS: atom_id res chain seq x y z
N MET A 1 -45.37 -21.91 3.25
CA MET A 1 -45.56 -20.48 2.95
C MET A 1 -44.20 -19.89 2.66
N LYS A 2 -44.07 -19.22 1.53
CA LYS A 2 -42.84 -18.63 1.00
C LYS A 2 -42.38 -17.49 1.90
N GLN A 3 -41.09 -17.42 2.19
CA GLN A 3 -40.40 -16.13 2.14
C GLN A 3 -39.29 -16.26 1.10
N THR A 4 -39.55 -15.55 0.01
CA THR A 4 -38.71 -15.37 -1.16
C THR A 4 -37.38 -14.76 -0.71
N ILE A 5 -36.27 -15.36 -1.13
CA ILE A 5 -34.96 -14.72 -1.09
C ILE A 5 -35.02 -13.63 -2.17
N GLU A 6 -35.52 -12.46 -1.79
CA GLU A 6 -35.40 -11.26 -2.59
C GLU A 6 -33.93 -10.84 -2.62
N ASN A 7 -33.42 -10.73 -3.84
CA ASN A 7 -32.22 -10.00 -4.27
C ASN A 7 -31.61 -9.08 -3.21
N ILE A 8 -30.62 -9.59 -2.48
CA ILE A 8 -29.64 -8.74 -1.80
C ILE A 8 -28.70 -8.28 -2.91
N GLU A 9 -28.80 -7.02 -3.32
CA GLU A 9 -27.76 -6.40 -4.14
C GLU A 9 -26.40 -6.60 -3.45
N PRO A 10 -25.32 -6.96 -4.17
CA PRO A 10 -24.02 -7.09 -3.56
C PRO A 10 -23.63 -5.73 -2.98
N GLU A 11 -23.58 -5.61 -1.65
CA GLU A 11 -23.10 -4.41 -0.98
C GLU A 11 -21.76 -4.01 -1.61
N GLN A 12 -21.74 -2.86 -2.30
CA GLN A 12 -20.61 -2.31 -3.03
C GLN A 12 -19.45 -2.01 -2.07
N HIS A 13 -18.64 -3.02 -1.76
CA HIS A 13 -17.40 -2.84 -1.04
C HIS A 13 -16.32 -2.39 -2.02
N ASN A 14 -16.05 -1.09 -2.01
CA ASN A 14 -15.14 -0.38 -2.91
C ASN A 14 -13.87 0.06 -2.14
N TRP A 15 -12.77 0.31 -2.84
CA TRP A 15 -11.57 0.96 -2.26
C TRP A 15 -11.83 2.36 -1.73
N GLU A 16 -12.98 2.96 -2.03
CA GLU A 16 -13.46 4.20 -1.41
C GLU A 16 -13.94 4.03 0.04
N THR A 17 -14.17 2.80 0.51
CA THR A 17 -14.50 2.54 1.92
C THR A 17 -13.43 3.17 2.82
N SER A 18 -13.90 3.92 3.83
CA SER A 18 -13.00 4.59 4.77
C SER A 18 -11.97 3.60 5.32
N PRO A 19 -10.67 3.93 5.26
CA PRO A 19 -9.63 3.01 5.67
C PRO A 19 -9.61 2.78 7.20
N GLU A 20 -10.38 3.55 7.96
CA GLU A 20 -10.54 3.42 9.42
C GLU A 20 -11.39 2.21 9.81
N THR A 21 -12.27 1.75 8.93
CA THR A 21 -13.29 0.77 9.28
C THR A 21 -12.75 -0.66 9.26
N GLY A 22 -13.44 -1.53 10.01
CA GLY A 22 -13.17 -2.97 10.04
C GLY A 22 -11.91 -3.38 10.79
N ALA A 23 -11.79 -4.69 11.03
CA ALA A 23 -10.61 -5.28 11.66
C ALA A 23 -9.33 -5.07 10.85
N ILE A 24 -9.46 -4.98 9.52
CA ILE A 24 -8.41 -4.59 8.58
C ILE A 24 -9.01 -3.68 7.50
N PRO A 25 -8.25 -2.73 6.93
CA PRO A 25 -8.75 -1.89 5.85
C PRO A 25 -9.16 -2.72 4.64
N PHE A 26 -10.25 -2.33 3.96
CA PHE A 26 -10.72 -3.02 2.77
C PHE A 26 -9.63 -3.16 1.69
N GLN A 27 -8.85 -2.10 1.49
CA GLN A 27 -7.77 -2.02 0.51
C GLN A 27 -6.69 -3.09 0.78
N LEU A 28 -6.40 -3.37 2.05
CA LEU A 28 -5.46 -4.44 2.43
C LEU A 28 -6.07 -5.82 2.18
N ARG A 29 -7.34 -6.01 2.54
CA ARG A 29 -8.07 -7.27 2.32
C ARG A 29 -8.17 -7.62 0.85
N ASP A 30 -8.57 -6.67 0.01
CA ASP A 30 -8.72 -6.87 -1.43
C ASP A 30 -7.36 -7.12 -2.10
N PHE A 31 -6.33 -6.32 -1.76
CA PHE A 31 -4.97 -6.56 -2.24
C PHE A 31 -4.48 -7.98 -1.92
N THR A 32 -4.59 -8.38 -0.65
CA THR A 32 -4.14 -9.70 -0.22
C THR A 32 -4.93 -10.82 -0.89
N TYR A 33 -6.25 -10.66 -1.04
CA TYR A 33 -7.07 -11.62 -1.77
C TYR A 33 -6.63 -11.73 -3.23
N LYS A 34 -6.54 -10.62 -3.98
CA LYS A 34 -6.19 -10.65 -5.40
C LYS A 34 -4.81 -11.23 -5.68
N VAL A 35 -3.83 -10.95 -4.82
CA VAL A 35 -2.43 -11.36 -5.04
C VAL A 35 -2.13 -12.76 -4.46
N PHE A 36 -2.79 -13.16 -3.38
CA PHE A 36 -2.47 -14.41 -2.68
C PHE A 36 -3.52 -15.50 -2.79
N LYS A 37 -4.70 -15.27 -3.36
CA LYS A 37 -5.75 -16.30 -3.46
C LYS A 37 -5.28 -17.62 -4.08
N ASN A 38 -4.35 -17.57 -5.04
CA ASN A 38 -3.82 -18.76 -5.72
C ASN A 38 -2.46 -19.23 -5.19
N ASN A 39 -1.84 -18.46 -4.29
CA ASN A 39 -0.53 -18.74 -3.75
C ASN A 39 -0.71 -19.31 -2.34
N SER A 40 -0.08 -20.44 -2.01
CA SER A 40 -0.20 -21.12 -0.70
C SER A 40 0.38 -20.34 0.48
N LEU A 41 0.46 -19.02 0.36
CA LEU A 41 1.00 -18.15 1.37
C LEU A 41 0.09 -18.07 2.58
N LYS A 42 0.66 -18.51 3.70
CA LYS A 42 0.10 -18.30 5.01
C LYS A 42 0.43 -16.86 5.41
N ILE A 43 -0.58 -16.00 5.43
CA ILE A 43 -0.52 -14.76 6.22
C ILE A 43 -0.42 -15.22 7.68
N ASN A 44 0.82 -15.34 8.18
CA ASN A 44 1.11 -16.05 9.42
C ASN A 44 0.53 -15.34 10.65
N ASN A 45 0.25 -14.03 10.54
CA ASN A 45 -0.37 -13.23 11.58
C ASN A 45 -1.48 -12.37 10.98
N SER A 46 -2.65 -12.37 11.63
CA SER A 46 -3.70 -11.40 11.31
C SER A 46 -3.13 -9.98 11.40
N ALA A 47 -3.49 -9.12 10.44
CA ALA A 47 -2.97 -7.76 10.45
C ALA A 47 -3.45 -7.02 11.71
N LEU A 48 -2.52 -6.33 12.38
CA LEU A 48 -2.77 -5.55 13.59
C LEU A 48 -2.97 -4.09 13.22
N ARG A 49 -4.07 -3.49 13.68
CA ARG A 49 -4.37 -2.07 13.46
C ARG A 49 -3.42 -1.17 14.25
N ASP A 50 -3.00 -0.09 13.62
CA ASP A 50 -2.30 1.03 14.24
C ASP A 50 -3.34 2.13 14.53
N HIS A 51 -3.76 2.21 15.79
CA HIS A 51 -4.83 3.10 16.24
C HIS A 51 -4.51 4.59 16.04
N GLU A 52 -3.24 4.98 15.98
CA GLU A 52 -2.86 6.38 15.74
C GLU A 52 -2.91 6.78 14.27
N ASN A 53 -2.97 5.80 13.36
CA ASN A 53 -2.95 6.01 11.92
C ASN A 53 -4.15 5.38 11.21
N LEU A 54 -5.26 5.15 11.92
CA LEU A 54 -6.48 4.56 11.34
C LEU A 54 -6.96 5.34 10.12
N GLU A 55 -6.87 6.68 10.18
CA GLU A 55 -7.24 7.60 9.10
C GLU A 55 -6.53 7.28 7.78
N TYR A 56 -5.35 6.67 7.87
CA TYR A 56 -4.51 6.22 6.75
C TYR A 56 -4.45 4.69 6.68
N GLY A 57 -5.44 3.98 7.21
CA GLY A 57 -5.52 2.51 7.19
C GLY A 57 -4.39 1.83 7.93
N GLY A 58 -3.80 2.50 8.93
CA GLY A 58 -2.60 2.04 9.60
C GLY A 58 -2.75 0.60 10.09
N SER A 59 -1.93 -0.29 9.55
CA SER A 59 -1.93 -1.72 9.86
C SER A 59 -0.51 -2.28 9.79
N SER A 60 -0.21 -3.31 10.55
CA SER A 60 1.05 -4.07 10.46
C SER A 60 0.76 -5.56 10.32
N LEU A 61 1.56 -6.24 9.51
CA LEU A 61 1.37 -7.66 9.21
C LEU A 61 2.70 -8.33 8.86
N SER A 62 2.69 -9.66 8.80
CA SER A 62 3.82 -10.44 8.31
C SER A 62 3.42 -11.27 7.10
N ILE A 63 4.23 -11.20 6.04
CA ILE A 63 4.08 -12.01 4.82
C ILE A 63 5.45 -12.60 4.50
N GLY A 64 5.56 -13.91 4.29
CA GLY A 64 6.84 -14.56 3.98
C GLY A 64 7.93 -14.33 5.04
N GLY A 65 7.54 -14.14 6.31
CA GLY A 65 8.45 -13.80 7.41
C GLY A 65 8.99 -12.36 7.40
N LYS A 66 8.50 -11.50 6.49
CA LYS A 66 8.85 -10.08 6.43
C LYS A 66 7.80 -9.23 7.13
N ASN A 67 8.24 -8.25 7.89
CA ASN A 67 7.36 -7.32 8.60
C ASN A 67 6.97 -6.15 7.68
N ILE A 68 5.67 -5.93 7.55
CA ILE A 68 5.10 -4.93 6.65
C ILE A 68 4.33 -3.90 7.46
N LEU A 69 4.54 -2.63 7.14
CA LEU A 69 3.68 -1.53 7.54
C LEU A 69 2.79 -1.14 6.37
N PHE A 70 1.47 -1.13 6.57
CA PHE A 70 0.50 -0.76 5.57
C PHE A 70 -0.11 0.63 5.84
N ARG A 71 -0.32 1.38 4.76
CA ARG A 71 -1.03 2.66 4.73
C ARG A 71 -1.91 2.80 3.48
N VAL A 72 -2.90 3.66 3.55
CA VAL A 72 -3.73 4.11 2.41
C VAL A 72 -3.42 5.57 2.15
N ALA A 73 -3.00 5.90 0.92
CA ALA A 73 -2.75 7.26 0.51
C ALA A 73 -4.06 7.99 0.16
N LYS A 74 -4.08 9.31 0.35
CA LYS A 74 -5.25 10.16 0.12
C LYS A 74 -5.01 11.17 -0.99
N THR A 75 -6.00 11.31 -1.87
CA THR A 75 -6.02 12.40 -2.84
C THR A 75 -6.26 13.73 -2.12
N THR A 76 -5.47 14.73 -2.44
CA THR A 76 -5.68 16.10 -1.96
C THR A 76 -6.05 16.99 -3.16
N PRO A 77 -7.07 17.86 -3.08
CA PRO A 77 -7.60 18.58 -4.24
C PRO A 77 -6.55 19.41 -5.01
N THR A 78 -5.59 19.99 -4.30
CA THR A 78 -4.70 21.03 -4.84
C THR A 78 -3.30 20.57 -5.24
N LYS A 79 -2.95 19.30 -4.96
CA LYS A 79 -1.58 18.80 -5.17
C LYS A 79 -1.60 17.46 -5.88
N VAL A 80 -0.80 17.35 -6.94
CA VAL A 80 -0.58 16.10 -7.69
C VAL A 80 0.03 15.03 -6.77
N GLY A 81 -0.35 13.77 -7.02
CA GLY A 81 0.01 12.63 -6.19
C GLY A 81 -0.87 12.53 -4.95
N GLN A 82 -0.81 11.39 -4.28
CA GLN A 82 -1.58 11.13 -3.06
C GLN A 82 -0.69 11.31 -1.83
N PHE A 83 -1.21 11.98 -0.81
CA PHE A 83 -0.55 12.21 0.45
C PHE A 83 -0.68 10.98 1.35
N VAL A 84 0.38 10.65 2.08
CA VAL A 84 0.36 9.58 3.07
C VAL A 84 1.18 9.97 4.30
N ALA A 85 0.58 9.81 5.48
CA ALA A 85 1.28 9.92 6.74
C ALA A 85 2.07 8.64 7.03
N LEU A 86 3.32 8.81 7.44
CA LEU A 86 4.25 7.72 7.73
C LEU A 86 5.16 8.11 8.90
N TYR A 87 4.62 7.99 10.10
CA TYR A 87 5.31 8.29 11.35
C TYR A 87 4.97 7.25 12.42
N LYS A 88 5.75 7.26 13.49
CA LYS A 88 5.48 6.56 14.75
C LYS A 88 5.54 7.54 15.92
N ARG A 89 4.94 7.22 17.06
CA ARG A 89 5.19 7.95 18.30
C ARG A 89 6.40 7.38 19.02
N SER A 90 7.30 8.26 19.45
CA SER A 90 8.40 7.91 20.33
C SER A 90 7.86 7.49 21.70
N GLY A 91 8.13 6.25 22.12
CA GLY A 91 7.77 5.79 23.46
C GLY A 91 8.49 6.54 24.60
N ILE A 92 9.62 7.20 24.29
CA ILE A 92 10.40 7.95 25.28
C ILE A 92 9.89 9.39 25.40
N SER A 93 9.71 10.08 24.28
CA SER A 93 9.38 11.52 24.29
C SER A 93 7.91 11.85 24.05
N GLY A 94 7.11 10.86 23.64
CA GLY A 94 5.72 11.06 23.22
C GLY A 94 5.54 11.84 21.91
N LYS A 95 6.62 12.33 21.29
CA LYS A 95 6.57 13.08 20.02
C LYS A 95 6.41 12.14 18.82
N ILE A 96 5.75 12.62 17.77
CA ILE A 96 5.75 11.93 16.48
C ILE A 96 7.13 12.07 15.85
N THR A 97 7.63 10.96 15.32
CA THR A 97 8.96 10.85 14.72
C THR A 97 8.87 10.03 13.43
N PRO A 98 9.77 10.24 12.46
CA PRO A 98 9.89 9.36 11.31
C PRO A 98 10.10 7.92 11.74
N LEU A 99 9.72 6.98 10.87
CA LEU A 99 10.21 5.61 10.99
C LEU A 99 11.72 5.59 10.74
N ASP A 100 12.40 4.74 11.48
CA ASP A 100 13.85 4.59 11.43
C ASP A 100 14.24 3.25 10.78
N PHE A 101 15.44 3.16 10.24
CA PHE A 101 15.97 1.92 9.68
C PHE A 101 15.96 0.74 10.67
N ASP A 102 16.16 1.03 11.95
CA ASP A 102 16.19 0.04 13.03
C ASP A 102 14.78 -0.36 13.49
N ASP A 103 13.72 0.27 12.96
CA ASP A 103 12.37 -0.23 13.19
C ASP A 103 12.17 -1.59 12.54
N ARG A 104 11.26 -2.37 13.14
CA ARG A 104 11.00 -3.76 12.75
C ARG A 104 10.52 -3.96 11.30
N TYR A 105 10.15 -2.90 10.58
CA TYR A 105 9.48 -3.00 9.28
C TYR A 105 10.49 -3.14 8.13
N ASP A 106 10.42 -4.27 7.42
CA ASP A 106 11.22 -4.53 6.22
C ASP A 106 10.65 -3.78 5.01
N TYR A 107 9.31 -3.68 4.94
CA TYR A 107 8.59 -3.06 3.84
C TYR A 107 7.49 -2.11 4.31
N VAL A 108 7.20 -1.11 3.47
CA VAL A 108 6.02 -0.26 3.58
C VAL A 108 5.16 -0.46 2.34
N PHE A 109 3.91 -0.89 2.55
CA PHE A 109 2.90 -1.05 1.53
C PHE A 109 1.94 0.14 1.56
N ILE A 110 1.74 0.79 0.43
CA ILE A 110 0.89 1.99 0.32
C ILE A 110 -0.16 1.77 -0.75
N ALA A 111 -1.39 1.51 -0.34
CA ALA A 111 -2.52 1.48 -1.24
C ALA A 111 -2.76 2.88 -1.82
N SER A 112 -2.93 2.93 -3.14
CA SER A 112 -3.11 4.16 -3.92
C SER A 112 -4.14 3.88 -4.99
N PHE A 113 -5.16 4.72 -5.04
CA PHE A 113 -6.25 4.57 -6.00
C PHE A 113 -6.84 5.91 -6.38
N ASN A 114 -7.29 6.02 -7.62
CA ASN A 114 -8.08 7.12 -8.15
C ASN A 114 -8.96 6.58 -9.30
N LYS A 115 -9.61 7.46 -10.06
CA LYS A 115 -10.46 7.06 -11.19
C LYS A 115 -9.74 6.24 -12.28
N GLN A 116 -8.41 6.25 -12.31
CA GLN A 116 -7.62 5.72 -13.40
C GLN A 116 -6.64 4.62 -13.00
N TYR A 117 -6.24 4.60 -11.72
CA TYR A 117 -5.26 3.65 -11.21
C TYR A 117 -5.76 3.05 -9.93
N HIS A 118 -5.48 1.76 -9.78
CA HIS A 118 -5.79 1.00 -8.59
C HIS A 118 -4.60 0.08 -8.27
N GLY A 119 -4.03 0.20 -7.07
CA GLY A 119 -2.88 -0.64 -6.73
C GLY A 119 -2.16 -0.28 -5.44
N VAL A 120 -0.99 -0.91 -5.26
CA VAL A 120 -0.18 -0.81 -4.05
C VAL A 120 1.27 -0.51 -4.40
N PHE A 121 1.86 0.50 -3.76
CA PHE A 121 3.31 0.69 -3.75
C PHE A 121 3.95 -0.22 -2.71
N ILE A 122 5.05 -0.88 -3.07
CA ILE A 122 5.78 -1.83 -2.24
C ILE A 122 7.23 -1.34 -2.13
N PHE A 123 7.53 -0.62 -1.06
CA PHE A 123 8.87 -0.07 -0.83
C PHE A 123 9.61 -0.90 0.23
N ASN A 124 10.83 -1.34 -0.05
CA ASN A 124 11.70 -1.85 1.01
C ASN A 124 12.32 -0.69 1.80
N LYS A 125 12.73 -0.96 3.04
CA LYS A 125 13.29 0.06 3.93
C LYS A 125 14.58 0.69 3.38
N GLU A 126 15.40 -0.05 2.63
CA GLU A 126 16.63 0.48 2.02
C GLU A 126 16.32 1.62 1.04
N VAL A 127 15.30 1.45 0.20
CA VAL A 127 14.86 2.50 -0.72
C VAL A 127 14.28 3.70 0.04
N LEU A 128 13.53 3.46 1.13
CA LEU A 128 12.97 4.53 1.94
C LEU A 128 14.06 5.36 2.63
N ILE A 129 15.16 4.75 3.06
CA ILE A 129 16.35 5.46 3.56
C ILE A 129 17.02 6.25 2.44
N GLN A 130 17.28 5.63 1.29
CA GLN A 130 17.90 6.29 0.14
C GLN A 130 17.10 7.51 -0.36
N LYS A 131 15.79 7.51 -0.14
CA LYS A 131 14.89 8.62 -0.49
C LYS A 131 14.64 9.60 0.66
N GLY A 132 15.33 9.42 1.79
CA GLY A 132 15.22 10.27 2.97
C GLY A 132 13.83 10.28 3.60
N ILE A 133 13.08 9.20 3.43
CA ILE A 133 11.75 9.01 4.03
C ILE A 133 11.89 8.39 5.41
N PHE A 134 12.67 7.31 5.52
CA PHE A 134 13.07 6.80 6.83
C PHE A 134 14.25 7.61 7.37
N SER A 135 14.36 7.70 8.70
CA SER A 135 15.57 8.16 9.38
C SER A 135 16.60 7.04 9.49
N LYS A 136 17.86 7.41 9.66
CA LYS A 136 18.94 6.50 10.03
C LYS A 136 19.60 7.02 11.31
N ASP A 137 19.81 6.14 12.28
CA ASP A 137 20.36 6.51 13.59
C ASP A 137 19.55 7.66 14.24
N LYS A 138 18.23 7.67 14.03
CA LYS A 138 17.28 8.70 14.47
C LYS A 138 17.52 10.09 13.89
N LYS A 139 18.25 10.19 12.77
CA LYS A 139 18.55 11.45 12.08
C LYS A 139 17.84 11.51 10.72
N GLY A 140 17.30 12.69 10.40
CA GLY A 140 16.57 12.93 9.15
C GLY A 140 15.22 12.22 9.10
N GLY A 141 14.79 11.81 7.91
CA GLY A 141 13.50 11.18 7.66
C GLY A 141 12.35 12.18 7.50
N LYS A 142 11.17 11.65 7.15
CA LYS A 142 9.94 12.42 6.93
C LYS A 142 8.79 11.78 7.69
N LEU A 143 7.88 12.62 8.17
CA LEU A 143 6.63 12.18 8.82
C LEU A 143 5.52 11.85 7.81
N SER A 144 5.69 12.27 6.55
CA SER A 144 4.75 12.06 5.46
C SER A 144 5.44 12.29 4.12
N PHE A 145 4.84 11.77 3.05
CA PHE A 145 5.28 12.04 1.69
C PHE A 145 4.14 11.88 0.68
N ARG A 146 4.45 12.06 -0.60
CA ARG A 146 3.50 11.84 -1.70
C ARG A 146 3.91 10.66 -2.57
N VAL A 147 2.92 9.85 -2.91
CA VAL A 147 3.04 8.78 -3.90
C VAL A 147 2.40 9.17 -5.23
N TYR A 148 2.99 8.72 -6.33
CA TYR A 148 2.60 9.10 -7.68
C TYR A 148 2.38 7.83 -8.51
N ALA A 149 1.10 7.49 -8.75
CA ALA A 149 0.71 6.43 -9.67
C ALA A 149 1.22 6.72 -11.11
N PRO A 150 1.29 5.72 -12.02
CA PRO A 150 2.11 5.73 -13.25
C PRO A 150 1.88 6.79 -14.36
N GLN A 151 1.37 7.99 -14.07
CA GLN A 151 1.28 9.14 -15.00
C GLN A 151 2.15 10.34 -14.66
N ALA A 152 2.84 10.34 -13.52
CA ALA A 152 3.72 11.46 -13.22
C ALA A 152 4.85 11.52 -14.27
N LYS A 153 5.05 12.71 -14.88
CA LYS A 153 6.08 12.98 -15.90
C LYS A 153 7.41 12.32 -15.52
N GLN A 154 8.13 11.79 -16.53
CA GLN A 154 9.35 10.96 -16.45
C GLN A 154 10.40 11.35 -15.40
N THR A 155 10.44 12.61 -14.96
CA THR A 155 11.37 13.13 -13.95
C THR A 155 11.03 12.75 -12.49
N GLN A 156 9.82 12.26 -12.18
CA GLN A 156 9.42 11.81 -10.81
C GLN A 156 9.44 10.28 -10.60
N ASN A 157 10.00 9.53 -11.55
CA ASN A 157 9.57 8.16 -11.88
C ASN A 157 10.23 7.01 -11.08
N TRP A 158 10.81 7.28 -9.90
CA TRP A 158 11.43 6.21 -9.12
C TRP A 158 10.39 5.29 -8.48
N GLN A 159 9.25 5.84 -8.04
CA GLN A 159 8.18 5.10 -7.36
C GLN A 159 7.47 4.11 -8.29
N CYS A 160 7.39 4.41 -9.59
CA CYS A 160 6.77 3.52 -10.59
C CYS A 160 7.52 2.19 -10.77
N LYS A 161 8.72 2.02 -10.22
CA LYS A 161 9.41 0.71 -10.14
C LYS A 161 8.86 -0.17 -9.02
N TYR A 162 8.06 0.40 -8.13
CA TYR A 162 7.55 -0.22 -6.91
C TYR A 162 6.02 -0.28 -6.88
N PHE A 163 5.32 0.11 -7.96
CA PHE A 163 3.86 0.09 -8.03
C PHE A 163 3.36 -1.22 -8.63
N LEU A 164 2.50 -1.92 -7.91
CA LEU A 164 1.76 -3.07 -8.37
C LEU A 164 0.31 -2.66 -8.65
N SER A 165 -0.11 -2.73 -9.91
CA SER A 165 -1.49 -2.48 -10.31
C SER A 165 -2.36 -3.70 -10.00
N LEU A 166 -3.60 -3.44 -9.60
CA LEU A 166 -4.65 -4.41 -9.33
C LEU A 166 -5.85 -4.25 -10.28
N ASP A 167 -5.68 -3.42 -11.32
CA ASP A 167 -6.62 -3.28 -12.42
C ASP A 167 -6.62 -4.59 -13.22
N ASP A 168 -7.81 -5.06 -13.63
CA ASP A 168 -7.92 -6.25 -14.46
C ASP A 168 -7.15 -6.03 -15.77
N GLN A 169 -6.30 -7.00 -16.13
CA GLN A 169 -5.56 -7.02 -17.39
C GLN A 169 -6.51 -7.32 -18.56
N ASN A 170 -7.61 -6.58 -18.70
CA ASN A 170 -8.38 -6.57 -19.93
C ASN A 170 -7.67 -5.64 -20.91
N GLU A 171 -7.13 -6.27 -21.95
CA GLU A 171 -6.50 -5.68 -23.14
C GLU A 171 -7.16 -4.37 -23.57
N LYS A 172 -6.64 -3.22 -23.10
CA LYS A 172 -6.74 -1.86 -23.70
C LYS A 172 -6.15 -0.81 -22.74
N SER A 173 -4.88 -0.94 -22.38
CA SER A 173 -4.08 0.17 -21.82
C SER A 173 -2.95 0.59 -22.77
N SER A 174 -3.24 0.57 -24.08
CA SER A 174 -2.43 1.19 -25.13
C SER A 174 -2.47 2.71 -24.99
N GLN A 175 -1.77 3.24 -23.98
CA GLN A 175 -1.18 4.59 -23.87
C GLN A 175 -0.65 4.83 -22.45
N VAL A 176 0.23 3.95 -21.94
CA VAL A 176 0.97 4.23 -20.69
C VAL A 176 2.45 4.45 -20.98
N LYS A 177 2.94 5.68 -20.75
CA LYS A 177 4.36 6.07 -20.87
C LYS A 177 5.21 5.65 -19.66
N CYS A 178 4.83 4.56 -19.00
CA CYS A 178 5.71 3.73 -18.18
C CYS A 178 5.57 2.33 -18.78
N PRO A 179 6.66 1.63 -19.16
CA PRO A 179 6.54 0.27 -19.70
C PRO A 179 6.06 -0.62 -18.55
N LEU A 180 4.73 -0.75 -18.41
CA LEU A 180 4.08 -1.44 -17.31
C LEU A 180 3.98 -2.93 -17.60
N ASP A 181 3.76 -3.35 -18.84
CA ASP A 181 3.37 -4.73 -19.12
C ASP A 181 4.49 -5.75 -18.82
N ALA A 182 5.71 -5.52 -19.31
CA ALA A 182 6.87 -6.38 -18.98
C ALA A 182 7.38 -6.18 -17.54
N LYS A 183 7.12 -5.00 -16.96
CA LYS A 183 7.64 -4.60 -15.64
C LYS A 183 6.74 -5.02 -14.49
N GLN A 184 5.42 -5.08 -14.70
CA GLN A 184 4.43 -5.59 -13.75
C GLN A 184 4.63 -7.09 -13.55
N ASN A 185 4.82 -7.86 -14.63
CA ASN A 185 5.18 -9.27 -14.54
C ASN A 185 6.50 -9.50 -13.78
N ARG A 186 7.44 -8.56 -13.87
CA ARG A 186 8.70 -8.61 -13.10
C ARG A 186 8.51 -8.18 -11.64
N ILE A 187 7.64 -7.20 -11.36
CA ILE A 187 7.32 -6.77 -9.99
C ILE A 187 6.53 -7.87 -9.27
N LEU A 188 5.56 -8.48 -9.94
CA LEU A 188 4.84 -9.66 -9.47
C LEU A 188 5.77 -10.83 -9.23
N ARG A 189 6.58 -11.23 -10.22
CA ARG A 189 7.57 -12.32 -10.01
C ARG A 189 8.56 -12.02 -8.89
N ARG A 190 9.06 -10.79 -8.79
CA ARG A 190 9.96 -10.40 -7.70
C ARG A 190 9.22 -10.38 -6.35
N PHE A 191 7.95 -10.01 -6.34
CA PHE A 191 7.13 -10.07 -5.15
C PHE A 191 6.88 -11.53 -4.74
N GLU A 192 6.56 -12.39 -5.70
CA GLU A 192 6.48 -13.84 -5.50
C GLU A 192 7.82 -14.35 -4.95
N GLU A 193 8.96 -14.15 -5.62
CA GLU A 193 10.29 -14.57 -5.12
C GLU A 193 10.65 -14.06 -3.71
N LEU A 194 10.17 -12.87 -3.33
CA LEU A 194 10.49 -12.24 -2.04
C LEU A 194 9.54 -12.65 -0.91
N PHE A 195 8.31 -13.04 -1.24
CA PHE A 195 7.24 -13.21 -0.26
C PHE A 195 6.58 -14.59 -0.32
N ILE A 196 6.64 -15.32 -1.45
CA ILE A 196 6.09 -16.65 -1.76
C ILE A 196 7.23 -17.68 -1.82
#